data_AF-A0A6G3XGW2-F1
#
_entry.id   AF-A0A6G3XGW2-F1
#
_cell.length_a   1.000
_cell.length_b   1.000
_cell.length_c   1.000
_cell.angle_alpha   90.00
_cell.angle_beta   90.00
_cell.angle_gamma   90.00
#
_symmetry.space_group_name_H-M   'P 1'
#
loop_
_entity.id
_entity.type
_entity.pdbx_description
1 polymer ?
#
loop_
_entity_poly.entity_id
_entity_poly.type
_entity_poly.pdbx_seq_one_letter_code
_entity_poly.pdbx_strand_id
1 'polypeptide(L)'
;EGWVDAVVHEAAKSRLTSSDALRETMRRRRASGGPAEQTFATLIGLQLRPRRLRDASRLWASLTDARGLEGRDALWAHPDMLPTAHDLDDPDGFVHHEQADFSELDKMLGEAAKGSRKPSEDDEGKEDGKGGPEQ
;
A
#
# COMPACT_ATOMS: atom_id res chain seq x y z
N GLU A 1 6.30 13.54 1.70
CA GLU A 1 6.60 14.47 0.59
C GLU A 1 6.52 13.90 -0.83
N GLY A 2 7.31 12.89 -1.24
CA GLY A 2 7.36 12.46 -2.65
C GLY A 2 6.00 12.06 -3.26
N TRP A 3 5.25 11.21 -2.55
CA TRP A 3 3.88 10.81 -2.94
C TRP A 3 2.95 12.02 -3.05
N VAL A 4 2.93 12.89 -2.03
CA VAL A 4 2.08 14.10 -2.02
C VAL A 4 2.36 14.99 -3.23
N ASP A 5 3.62 15.23 -3.58
CA ASP A 5 3.98 16.03 -4.75
C ASP A 5 3.43 15.42 -6.05
N ALA A 6 3.54 14.09 -6.21
CA ALA A 6 3.02 13.39 -7.39
C ALA A 6 1.49 13.45 -7.45
N VAL A 7 0.79 13.14 -6.35
CA VAL A 7 -0.68 13.11 -6.30
C VAL A 7 -1.27 14.51 -6.47
N VAL A 8 -0.72 15.52 -5.79
CA VAL A 8 -1.19 16.91 -5.91
C VAL A 8 -0.97 17.43 -7.32
N HIS A 9 0.18 17.13 -7.93
CA HIS A 9 0.44 17.51 -9.31
C HIS A 9 -0.54 16.85 -10.27
N GLU A 10 -0.77 15.55 -10.14
CA GLU A 10 -1.70 14.79 -10.96
C GLU A 10 -3.14 15.32 -10.83
N ALA A 11 -3.59 15.61 -9.61
CA ALA A 11 -4.91 16.18 -9.35
C ALA A 11 -5.05 17.62 -9.89
N ALA A 12 -3.97 18.39 -9.89
CA ALA A 12 -3.97 19.79 -10.31
C ALA A 12 -3.86 19.99 -11.83
N LYS A 13 -3.17 19.09 -12.55
CA LYS A 13 -2.78 19.30 -13.95
C LYS A 13 -3.94 19.59 -14.91
N SER A 14 -5.10 18.97 -14.67
CA SER A 14 -6.30 19.16 -15.51
C SER A 14 -7.15 20.37 -15.12
N ARG A 15 -6.94 20.92 -13.92
CA ARG A 15 -7.77 22.00 -13.35
C ARG A 15 -7.07 23.35 -13.35
N LEU A 16 -5.74 23.37 -13.34
CA LEU A 16 -4.93 24.57 -13.24
C LEU A 16 -3.94 24.62 -14.41
N THR A 17 -4.11 25.63 -15.27
CA THR A 17 -3.21 25.90 -16.40
C THR A 17 -1.77 26.23 -15.95
N SER A 18 -1.59 26.76 -14.74
CA SER A 18 -0.29 27.11 -14.16
C SER A 18 0.25 26.08 -13.15
N SER A 19 -0.28 24.84 -13.15
CA SER A 19 0.11 23.77 -12.23
C SER A 19 1.63 23.50 -12.21
N ASP A 20 2.29 23.48 -13.37
CA ASP A 20 3.74 23.29 -13.49
C ASP A 20 4.55 24.43 -12.87
N ALA A 21 4.13 25.68 -13.09
CA ALA A 21 4.79 26.85 -12.52
C ALA A 21 4.68 26.89 -10.99
N LEU A 22 3.51 26.50 -10.46
CA LEU A 22 3.30 26.35 -9.02
C LEU A 22 4.16 25.23 -8.44
N ARG A 23 4.22 24.07 -9.12
CA ARG A 23 5.06 22.94 -8.70
C ARG A 23 6.54 23.33 -8.65
N GLU A 24 7.04 24.02 -9.67
CA GLU A 24 8.43 24.51 -9.69
C GLU A 24 8.69 25.56 -8.59
N THR A 25 7.74 26.45 -8.32
CA THR A 25 7.86 27.42 -7.21
C THR A 25 7.99 26.70 -5.86
N MET A 26 7.15 25.70 -5.61
CA MET A 26 7.21 24.88 -4.38
C MET A 26 8.50 24.07 -4.28
N ARG A 27 9.03 23.59 -5.41
CA ARG A 27 10.31 22.88 -5.48
C ARG A 27 11.47 23.77 -5.08
N ARG A 28 11.50 25.02 -5.58
CA ARG A 28 12.53 26.01 -5.20
C ARG A 28 12.47 26.33 -3.72
N ARG A 29 11.27 26.53 -3.18
CA ARG A 29 11.07 26.79 -1.75
C ARG A 29 11.63 25.66 -0.87
N ARG A 30 11.39 24.40 -1.24
CA ARG A 30 11.95 23.21 -0.57
C ARG A 30 13.47 23.09 -0.72
N ALA A 31 14.03 23.56 -1.83
CA ALA A 31 15.48 23.55 -2.02
C ALA A 31 16.20 24.57 -1.13
N SER A 32 15.57 25.73 -0.88
CA SER A 32 16.08 26.74 0.04
C SER A 32 15.95 26.34 1.52
N GLY A 33 14.92 25.54 1.83
CA GLY A 33 14.64 25.06 3.17
C GLY A 33 14.12 26.15 4.13
N GLY A 34 13.42 25.73 5.17
CA GLY A 34 12.89 26.62 6.21
C GLY A 34 13.75 26.66 7.49
N PRO A 35 13.64 27.72 8.31
CA PRO A 35 14.31 27.79 9.61
C PRO A 35 14.01 26.56 10.50
N ALA A 36 12.76 26.08 10.47
CA ALA A 36 12.35 24.89 11.23
C ALA A 36 13.11 23.63 10.79
N GLU A 37 13.30 23.42 9.49
CA GLU A 37 14.03 22.27 8.95
C GLU A 37 15.52 22.31 9.33
N GLN A 38 16.11 23.50 9.40
CA GLN A 38 17.49 23.69 9.87
C GLN A 38 17.61 23.38 11.37
N THR A 39 16.62 23.78 12.18
CA THR A 39 16.58 23.43 13.61
C THR A 39 16.44 21.92 13.81
N PHE A 40 15.56 21.24 13.07
CA PHE A 40 15.45 19.78 13.12
C PHE A 40 16.74 19.09 12.71
N ALA A 41 17.40 19.54 11.64
CA ALA A 41 18.69 18.98 11.24
C ALA A 41 19.73 19.07 12.37
N THR A 42 19.72 20.18 13.13
CA THR A 42 20.62 20.36 14.27
C THR A 42 20.26 19.48 15.47
N LEU A 43 18.97 19.36 15.78
CA LEU A 43 18.51 18.68 16.99
C LEU A 43 18.49 17.15 16.87
N ILE A 44 18.09 16.62 15.71
CA ILE A 44 17.84 15.19 15.51
C ILE A 44 18.64 14.58 14.35
N GLY A 45 19.48 15.38 13.67
CA GLY A 45 20.30 14.90 12.55
C GLY A 45 19.51 14.55 11.28
N LEU A 46 18.21 14.82 11.24
CA LEU A 46 17.37 14.54 10.08
C LEU A 46 17.41 15.73 9.12
N GLN A 47 17.96 15.51 7.93
CA GLN A 47 17.99 16.51 6.86
C GLN A 47 17.20 16.04 5.65
N LEU A 48 16.24 16.86 5.22
CA LEU A 48 15.60 16.65 3.92
C LEU A 48 16.57 17.01 2.81
N ARG A 49 16.88 16.03 1.95
CA ARG A 49 17.74 16.23 0.78
C ARG A 49 16.85 16.58 -0.42
N PRO A 50 16.92 17.81 -0.98
CA PRO A 50 16.04 18.23 -2.07
C PRO A 50 16.10 17.30 -3.29
N ARG A 51 17.25 16.68 -3.54
CA ARG A 51 17.40 15.68 -4.61
C ARG A 51 16.53 14.45 -4.36
N ARG A 52 16.66 13.80 -3.20
CA ARG A 52 15.91 12.59 -2.83
C ARG A 52 14.40 12.81 -2.83
N LEU A 53 13.94 14.01 -2.48
CA LEU A 53 12.52 14.39 -2.60
C LEU A 53 12.00 14.35 -4.04
N ARG A 54 12.81 14.80 -5.00
CA ARG A 54 12.47 14.79 -6.43
C ARG A 54 12.48 13.38 -6.99
N ASP A 55 13.45 12.57 -6.57
CA ASP A 55 13.57 11.17 -6.97
C ASP A 55 12.37 10.38 -6.46
N ALA A 56 11.96 10.60 -5.19
CA ALA A 56 10.74 10.02 -4.65
C ALA A 56 9.48 10.44 -5.42
N SER A 57 9.33 11.72 -5.77
CA SER A 57 8.18 12.16 -6.56
C SER A 57 8.14 11.52 -7.95
N ARG A 58 9.30 11.33 -8.59
CA ARG A 58 9.40 10.62 -9.88
C ARG A 58 9.01 9.16 -9.76
N LEU A 59 9.49 8.47 -8.73
CA LEU A 59 9.11 7.08 -8.44
C LEU A 59 7.59 6.94 -8.29
N TRP A 60 6.95 7.81 -7.52
CA TRP A 60 5.49 7.75 -7.34
C TRP A 60 4.71 8.09 -8.61
N ALA A 61 5.24 8.97 -9.47
CA ALA A 61 4.66 9.24 -10.78
C ALA A 61 4.78 8.02 -11.71
N SER A 62 5.96 7.42 -11.84
CA SER A 62 6.17 6.22 -12.66
C SER A 62 5.37 5.02 -12.16
N LEU A 63 5.23 4.87 -10.83
CA LEU A 63 4.37 3.85 -10.24
C LEU A 63 2.89 4.07 -10.60
N THR A 64 2.41 5.32 -10.59
CA THR A 64 1.04 5.65 -11.01
C THR A 64 0.85 5.35 -12.50
N ASP A 65 1.83 5.70 -13.34
CA ASP A 65 1.77 5.45 -14.78
C ASP A 65 1.77 3.94 -15.10
N ALA A 66 2.52 3.14 -14.34
CA ALA A 66 2.64 1.70 -14.56
C ALA A 66 1.49 0.87 -13.97
N ARG A 67 0.96 1.25 -12.79
CA ARG A 67 -0.01 0.44 -12.03
C ARG A 67 -1.37 1.10 -11.79
N GLY A 68 -1.54 2.33 -12.25
CA GLY A 68 -2.74 3.12 -11.98
C GLY A 68 -2.81 3.63 -10.53
N LEU A 69 -3.93 4.27 -10.20
CA LEU A 69 -4.18 4.83 -8.87
C LEU A 69 -4.34 3.72 -7.82
N GLU A 70 -5.10 2.68 -8.15
CA GLU A 70 -5.41 1.57 -7.27
C GLU A 70 -4.15 0.77 -6.93
N GLY A 71 -3.31 0.47 -7.91
CA GLY A 71 -2.06 -0.26 -7.69
C GLY A 71 -1.03 0.54 -6.88
N ARG A 72 -0.99 1.86 -7.06
CA ARG A 72 -0.18 2.75 -6.22
C ARG A 72 -0.67 2.76 -4.78
N ASP A 73 -1.98 2.90 -4.58
CA ASP A 73 -2.56 3.09 -3.26
C ASP A 73 -2.61 1.77 -2.46
N ALA A 74 -2.64 0.61 -3.13
CA ALA A 74 -2.51 -0.71 -2.52
C ALA A 74 -1.21 -0.88 -1.70
N LEU A 75 -0.14 -0.14 -2.01
CA LEU A 75 1.10 -0.14 -1.22
C LEU A 75 0.90 0.28 0.24
N TRP A 76 -0.14 1.06 0.53
CA TRP A 76 -0.44 1.50 1.89
C TRP A 76 -1.12 0.42 2.73
N ALA A 77 -1.44 -0.75 2.16
CA ALA A 77 -1.98 -1.87 2.92
C ALA A 77 -1.02 -2.36 4.02
N HIS A 78 0.30 -2.22 3.82
CA HIS A 78 1.30 -2.53 4.84
C HIS A 78 2.53 -1.62 4.71
N PRO A 79 3.11 -1.11 5.82
CA PRO A 79 4.26 -0.20 5.77
C PRO A 79 5.49 -0.77 5.06
N ASP A 80 5.69 -2.09 5.12
CA ASP A 80 6.84 -2.75 4.48
C ASP A 80 6.77 -2.80 2.95
N MET A 81 5.61 -2.50 2.36
CA MET A 81 5.43 -2.44 0.91
C MET A 81 5.79 -1.07 0.34
N LEU A 82 6.05 -0.09 1.20
CA LEU A 82 6.40 1.27 0.77
C LEU A 82 7.84 1.32 0.26
N PRO A 83 8.11 2.13 -0.78
CA PRO A 83 9.46 2.29 -1.27
C PRO A 83 10.38 2.91 -0.23
N THR A 84 11.57 2.33 -0.14
CA THR A 84 12.66 2.73 0.74
C THR A 84 13.61 3.70 0.04
N ALA A 85 14.66 4.12 0.74
CA ALA A 85 15.71 4.95 0.16
C ALA A 85 16.48 4.25 -0.96
N HIS A 86 16.60 2.92 -0.94
CA HIS A 86 17.29 2.13 -1.96
C HIS A 86 16.50 2.11 -3.28
N ASP A 87 15.18 2.05 -3.19
CA ASP A 87 14.28 2.08 -4.36
C ASP A 87 14.32 3.42 -5.10
N LEU A 88 14.85 4.47 -4.47
CA LEU A 88 15.12 5.74 -5.15
C LEU A 88 16.37 5.70 -6.03
N ASP A 89 17.29 4.77 -5.78
CA ASP A 89 18.49 4.56 -6.57
C ASP A 89 18.21 3.63 -7.79
N ASP A 90 17.21 2.75 -7.70
CA ASP A 90 16.66 1.94 -8.81
C ASP A 90 15.11 1.98 -8.85
N PRO A 91 14.53 3.08 -9.41
CA PRO A 91 13.09 3.27 -9.41
C PRO A 91 12.34 2.30 -10.35
N ASP A 92 12.95 1.92 -11.47
CA ASP A 92 12.33 1.01 -12.43
C ASP A 92 12.23 -0.40 -11.85
N GLY A 93 13.26 -0.84 -11.12
CA GLY A 93 13.25 -2.11 -10.38
C GLY A 93 12.08 -2.20 -9.41
N PHE A 94 11.82 -1.15 -8.63
CA PHE A 94 10.67 -1.12 -7.70
C PHE A 94 9.32 -1.10 -8.43
N VAL A 95 9.18 -0.26 -9.47
CA VAL A 95 7.92 -0.10 -10.20
C VAL A 95 7.50 -1.40 -10.90
N HIS A 96 8.47 -2.18 -11.39
CA HIS A 96 8.22 -3.43 -12.12
C HIS A 96 8.39 -4.70 -11.27
N HIS A 97 8.78 -4.58 -10.00
CA HIS A 97 8.77 -5.71 -9.06
C HIS A 97 7.34 -6.25 -8.91
N GLU A 98 7.09 -7.45 -9.43
CA GLU A 98 5.83 -8.17 -9.22
C GLU A 98 5.60 -8.36 -7.72
N GLN A 99 4.51 -7.77 -7.21
CA GLN A 99 4.01 -8.16 -5.90
C GLN A 99 3.41 -9.55 -6.07
N ALA A 100 3.89 -10.50 -5.27
CA ALA A 100 3.31 -11.83 -5.24
C ALA A 100 1.79 -11.71 -5.03
N ASP A 101 1.02 -12.22 -5.99
CA ASP A 101 -0.43 -12.28 -5.89
C ASP A 101 -0.81 -13.36 -4.88
N PHE A 102 -1.03 -12.94 -3.65
CA PHE A 102 -1.46 -13.84 -2.56
C PHE A 102 -2.96 -14.16 -2.63
N SER A 103 -3.72 -13.68 -3.62
CA SER A 103 -5.15 -13.94 -3.71
C SER A 103 -5.47 -15.43 -3.91
N GLU A 104 -4.66 -16.14 -4.69
CA GLU A 104 -4.75 -17.61 -4.82
C GLU A 104 -4.41 -18.31 -3.51
N LEU A 105 -3.41 -17.80 -2.78
CA LEU A 105 -2.96 -18.37 -1.52
C LEU A 105 -4.01 -18.19 -0.40
N ASP A 106 -4.68 -17.04 -0.37
CA ASP A 106 -5.80 -16.74 0.54
C ASP A 106 -7.02 -17.60 0.24
N LYS A 107 -7.35 -17.82 -1.05
CA LYS A 107 -8.41 -18.76 -1.46
C LYS A 107 -8.11 -20.18 -0.97
N MET A 108 -6.89 -20.68 -1.20
CA MET A 108 -6.48 -22.02 -0.76
C MET A 108 -6.55 -22.16 0.78
N LEU A 109 -6.12 -21.14 1.52
CA LEU A 109 -6.18 -21.15 2.99
C LEU A 109 -7.62 -21.11 3.50
N GLY A 110 -8.49 -20.32 2.86
CA GLY A 110 -9.92 -20.26 3.16
C GLY A 110 -10.65 -21.58 2.88
N GLU A 111 -10.30 -22.29 1.81
CA GLU A 111 -10.82 -23.63 1.50
C GLU A 111 -10.34 -24.67 2.54
N ALA A 112 -9.06 -24.67 2.91
CA ALA A 112 -8.52 -25.56 3.94
C ALA A 112 -9.17 -25.34 5.32
N ALA A 113 -9.44 -24.09 5.69
CA ALA A 113 -10.12 -23.75 6.93
C ALA A 113 -11.59 -24.24 6.93
N LYS A 114 -12.27 -24.21 5.78
CA LYS A 114 -13.64 -24.74 5.61
C LYS A 114 -13.67 -26.27 5.67
N GLY A 115 -12.65 -26.95 5.14
CA GLY A 115 -12.53 -28.42 5.20
C GLY A 115 -12.35 -28.98 6.62
N SER A 116 -11.99 -28.14 7.60
CA SER A 116 -11.73 -28.54 8.99
C SER A 116 -12.94 -28.41 9.93
N ARG A 117 -14.08 -27.88 9.46
CA ARG A 117 -15.35 -27.87 10.22
C ARG A 117 -16.34 -28.86 9.63
N LYS A 118 -16.26 -30.13 10.04
CA LYS A 118 -17.47 -30.96 10.09
C LYS A 118 -18.22 -30.61 11.38
N PRO A 119 -19.50 -30.18 11.33
CA PRO A 119 -20.34 -30.21 12.52
C PRO A 119 -20.53 -31.68 12.90
N SER A 120 -20.27 -32.02 14.16
CA SER A 120 -20.79 -33.25 14.75
C SER A 120 -22.31 -33.13 14.75
N GLU A 121 -22.97 -33.87 13.84
CA GLU A 121 -24.42 -34.05 13.89
C GLU A 121 -24.79 -34.79 15.18
N ASP A 122 -25.81 -34.24 15.83
CA ASP A 122 -26.30 -34.58 17.15
C ASP A 122 -26.81 -36.03 17.24
N ASP A 123 -26.47 -36.65 18.37
CA ASP A 123 -27.01 -37.92 18.87
C ASP A 123 -28.47 -37.71 19.33
N GLU A 124 -29.43 -37.74 18.40
CA GLU A 124 -30.86 -37.93 18.72
C GLU A 124 -31.25 -39.41 18.56
N GLY A 125 -30.85 -40.22 19.55
CA GLY A 125 -31.39 -41.56 19.77
C GLY A 125 -32.81 -41.49 20.34
N LYS A 126 -33.81 -41.37 19.46
CA LYS A 126 -35.23 -41.54 19.78
C LYS A 126 -35.55 -43.03 19.94
N GLU A 127 -35.67 -43.50 21.18
CA GLU A 127 -36.05 -44.87 21.53
C GLU A 127 -37.59 -44.99 21.54
N ASP A 128 -38.19 -45.34 20.39
CA ASP A 128 -39.62 -45.65 20.26
C ASP A 128 -39.87 -47.13 20.66
N GLY A 129 -40.69 -47.33 21.69
CA GLY A 129 -41.11 -48.64 22.17
C GLY A 129 -42.27 -49.29 21.38
N LYS A 130 -42.16 -50.60 21.14
CA LYS A 130 -43.22 -51.64 21.00
C LYS A 130 -42.57 -52.89 20.40
N GLY A 131 -42.81 -54.14 20.80
CA GLY A 131 -43.73 -54.75 21.75
C GLY A 131 -43.42 -56.26 21.80
N GLY A 132 -43.90 -56.95 22.85
CA GLY A 132 -43.72 -58.40 23.01
C GLY A 132 -44.39 -59.25 21.92
N PRO A 133 -44.16 -60.57 21.96
CA PRO A 133 -45.24 -61.40 22.48
C PRO A 133 -44.80 -62.55 23.42
N GLU A 134 -45.81 -63.04 24.13
CA GLU A 134 -45.87 -64.20 25.03
C GLU A 134 -45.38 -65.53 24.42
N GLN A 135 -44.69 -66.33 25.22
CA GLN A 135 -45.16 -67.61 25.77
C GLN A 135 -44.18 -68.15 26.82
#